data_AF-A0A2C1D8W8-F1
#
_entry.id   AF-A0A2C1D8W8-F1
#
_cell.length_a   1.000
_cell.length_b   1.000
_cell.length_c   1.000
_cell.angle_alpha   90.00
_cell.angle_beta   90.00
_cell.angle_gamma   90.00
#
_symmetry.space_group_name_H-M   'P 1'
#
loop_
_entity.id
_entity.type
_entity.pdbx_description
1 polymer ?
#
loop_
_entity_poly.entity_id
_entity_poly.type
_entity_poly.pdbx_seq_one_letter_code
_entity_poly.pdbx_strand_id
1 'polypeptide(L)'
;MKKYAYNDITLIQYIVLINGMQVGTGVLSLPRVLAEKAGTDGWIAILIGWIFSTISGVFMVKTAARYPEDTIYDILIRLFGKIVGKAFVVIYMMYFAFY
;
A
#
# COMPACT_ATOMS: atom_id res chain seq x y z
N MET A 1 4.65 13.63 -24.15
CA MET A 1 4.65 14.54 -22.97
C MET A 1 4.19 13.73 -21.78
N LYS A 2 4.90 13.77 -20.64
CA LYS A 2 4.44 13.08 -19.43
C LYS A 2 3.10 13.67 -19.00
N LYS A 3 2.10 12.82 -18.76
CA LYS A 3 0.72 13.24 -18.44
C LYS A 3 0.65 14.02 -17.11
N TYR A 4 1.64 13.80 -16.22
CA TYR A 4 1.70 14.39 -14.89
C TYR A 4 3.04 15.09 -14.58
N ALA A 5 3.69 15.68 -15.58
CA ALA A 5 5.06 16.25 -15.46
C ALA A 5 5.28 17.26 -14.31
N TYR A 6 4.22 17.87 -13.78
CA TYR A 6 4.28 18.88 -12.71
C TYR A 6 3.84 18.35 -11.33
N ASN A 7 3.58 17.04 -11.19
CA ASN A 7 3.09 16.39 -9.95
C ASN A 7 4.10 15.38 -9.36
N ASP A 8 5.39 15.55 -9.65
CA ASP A 8 6.42 14.67 -9.14
C ASP A 8 6.75 14.99 -7.66
N ILE A 9 6.91 13.94 -6.85
CA ILE A 9 7.39 14.04 -5.48
C ILE A 9 8.87 13.64 -5.40
N THR A 10 9.62 14.30 -4.53
CA THR A 10 11.02 13.94 -4.27
C THR A 10 11.11 12.58 -3.57
N LEU A 11 12.27 11.93 -3.67
CA LEU A 11 12.51 10.65 -2.99
C LEU A 11 12.29 10.74 -1.48
N ILE A 12 12.71 11.83 -0.85
CA ILE A 12 12.51 12.04 0.59
C ILE A 12 11.02 12.19 0.91
N GLN A 13 10.26 12.98 0.13
CA GLN A 13 8.82 13.10 0.31
C GLN A 13 8.13 11.75 0.16
N TYR A 14 8.50 10.95 -0.84
CA TYR A 14 7.98 9.59 -1.02
C TYR A 14 8.25 8.69 0.21
N ILE A 15 9.50 8.67 0.69
CA ILE A 15 9.89 7.86 1.86
C ILE A 15 9.12 8.30 3.11
N VAL A 16 9.04 9.61 3.35
CA VAL A 16 8.36 10.17 4.54
C VAL A 16 6.85 9.92 4.49
N LEU A 17 6.20 10.06 3.32
CA LEU A 17 4.77 9.79 3.18
C LEU A 17 4.43 8.33 3.49
N ILE A 18 5.19 7.39 2.93
CA ILE A 18 4.96 5.96 3.14
C ILE A 18 5.22 5.52 4.57
N ASN A 19 6.30 5.99 5.19
CA ASN A 19 6.60 5.63 6.58
C ASN A 19 5.69 6.37 7.57
N GLY A 20 5.35 7.62 7.30
CA GLY A 20 4.41 8.40 8.11
C GLY A 20 3.04 7.75 8.20
N MET A 21 2.52 7.22 7.09
CA MET A 21 1.26 6.48 7.09
C MET A 21 1.31 5.22 7.94
N GLN A 22 2.42 4.47 7.90
CA GLN A 22 2.61 3.25 8.70
C GLN A 22 2.71 3.56 10.21
N VAL A 23 3.38 4.66 10.57
CA VAL A 23 3.48 5.10 11.97
C VAL A 23 2.09 5.47 12.50
N GLY A 24 1.30 6.21 11.72
CA GLY A 24 -0.02 6.69 12.11
C GLY A 24 -1.02 5.57 12.40
N THR A 25 -1.05 4.52 11.58
CA THR A 25 -2.03 3.43 11.72
C THR A 25 -1.51 2.22 12.50
N GLY A 26 -0.23 1.85 12.30
CA GLY A 26 0.33 0.59 12.76
C GLY A 26 1.16 0.69 14.03
N VAL A 27 2.16 1.59 14.06
CA VAL A 27 3.20 1.54 15.12
C VAL A 27 2.65 1.82 16.52
N LEU A 28 1.64 2.68 16.63
CA LEU A 28 1.07 3.06 17.93
C LEU A 28 0.09 2.02 18.50
N SER A 29 -0.58 1.25 17.65
CA SER A 29 -1.67 0.34 18.05
C SER A 29 -1.23 -1.13 18.05
N LEU A 30 -0.35 -1.51 17.12
CA LEU A 30 0.02 -2.89 16.85
C LEU A 30 0.72 -3.58 18.03
N PRO A 31 1.69 -2.96 18.75
CA PRO A 31 2.34 -3.63 19.87
C PRO A 31 1.35 -3.99 21.00
N ARG A 32 0.39 -3.09 21.29
CA ARG A 32 -0.66 -3.36 22.28
C ARG A 32 -1.54 -4.53 21.86
N VAL A 33 -2.05 -4.50 20.63
CA VAL A 33 -2.94 -5.55 20.11
C VAL A 33 -2.21 -6.91 20.07
N LEU A 34 -0.93 -6.92 19.74
CA LEU A 34 -0.12 -8.14 19.74
C LEU A 34 0.15 -8.66 21.15
N ALA A 35 0.45 -7.79 22.11
CA ALA A 35 0.60 -8.21 23.50
C ALA A 35 -0.71 -8.79 24.07
N GLU A 36 -1.86 -8.20 23.74
CA GLU A 36 -3.17 -8.70 24.17
C GLU A 36 -3.53 -10.06 23.57
N LYS A 37 -3.18 -10.30 22.29
CA LYS A 37 -3.58 -11.51 21.56
C LYS A 37 -2.56 -12.65 21.60
N ALA A 38 -1.28 -12.32 21.60
CA ALA A 38 -0.18 -13.27 21.47
C ALA A 38 0.81 -13.22 22.64
N GLY A 39 0.60 -12.35 23.62
CA GLY A 39 1.47 -12.22 24.79
C GLY A 39 2.90 -11.86 24.41
N THR A 40 3.87 -12.42 25.14
CA THR A 40 5.30 -12.11 25.00
C THR A 40 5.86 -12.47 23.63
N ASP A 41 5.29 -13.44 22.92
CA ASP A 41 5.78 -13.91 21.62
C ASP A 41 5.22 -13.10 20.42
N GLY A 42 4.38 -12.09 20.69
CA GLY A 42 3.73 -11.28 19.66
C GLY A 42 4.70 -10.54 18.73
N TRP A 43 5.93 -10.27 19.14
CA TRP A 43 6.94 -9.62 18.30
C TRP A 43 7.31 -10.43 17.05
N ILE A 44 7.18 -11.76 17.08
CA ILE A 44 7.45 -12.63 15.91
C ILE A 44 6.46 -12.31 14.79
N ALA A 45 5.20 -12.01 15.13
CA ALA A 45 4.18 -11.62 14.16
C ALA A 45 4.52 -10.30 13.45
N ILE A 46 5.24 -9.39 14.13
CA ILE A 46 5.72 -8.14 13.50
C ILE A 46 6.73 -8.46 12.40
N LEU A 47 7.69 -9.35 12.66
CA LEU A 47 8.69 -9.73 11.67
C LEU A 47 8.07 -10.43 10.46
N ILE A 48 7.14 -11.35 10.71
CA ILE A 48 6.41 -12.05 9.64
C ILE A 48 5.59 -11.04 8.82
N GLY A 49 4.84 -10.16 9.48
CA GLY A 49 4.04 -9.12 8.82
C GLY A 49 4.90 -8.16 8.00
N TRP A 50 6.08 -7.79 8.51
CA TRP A 50 7.04 -6.96 7.79
C TRP A 50 7.57 -7.62 6.52
N ILE A 51 7.88 -8.92 6.55
CA ILE A 51 8.31 -9.67 5.36
C ILE A 51 7.23 -9.65 4.27
N PHE A 52 5.99 -10.01 4.64
CA PHE A 52 4.88 -10.01 3.67
C PHE A 52 4.60 -8.61 3.12
N SER A 53 4.58 -7.60 3.99
CA SER A 53 4.34 -6.20 3.60
C SER A 53 5.43 -5.69 2.66
N THR A 54 6.69 -6.04 2.91
CA THR A 54 7.83 -5.67 2.06
C THR A 54 7.73 -6.33 0.69
N ILE A 55 7.40 -7.63 0.64
CA ILE A 55 7.19 -8.35 -0.61
C ILE A 55 6.07 -7.68 -1.43
N SER A 56 4.92 -7.41 -0.81
CA SER A 56 3.80 -6.70 -1.45
C SER A 56 4.21 -5.30 -1.94
N GLY A 57 4.97 -4.55 -1.15
CA GLY A 57 5.48 -3.23 -1.53
C GLY A 57 6.40 -3.29 -2.76
N VAL A 58 7.29 -4.28 -2.84
CA VAL A 58 8.15 -4.50 -4.01
C VAL A 58 7.32 -4.80 -5.27
N PHE A 59 6.28 -5.64 -5.16
CA PHE A 59 5.37 -5.90 -6.28
C PHE A 59 4.65 -4.63 -6.73
N MET A 60 4.21 -3.79 -5.79
CA MET A 60 3.52 -2.54 -6.11
C MET A 60 4.44 -1.56 -6.85
N VAL A 61 5.66 -1.36 -6.35
CA VAL A 61 6.66 -0.48 -6.97
C VAL A 61 7.06 -0.99 -8.36
N LYS A 62 7.31 -2.30 -8.51
CA LYS A 62 7.65 -2.89 -9.82
C LYS A 62 6.51 -2.75 -10.83
N THR A 63 5.26 -2.92 -10.39
CA THR A 63 4.09 -2.73 -11.25
C THR A 63 3.96 -1.27 -11.68
N ALA A 64 4.11 -0.31 -10.76
CA ALA A 64 4.08 1.11 -11.08
C ALA A 64 5.22 1.52 -12.04
N ALA A 65 6.43 0.97 -11.85
CA ALA A 65 7.55 1.21 -12.76
C ALA A 65 7.31 0.63 -14.17
N ARG A 66 6.51 -0.43 -14.30
CA ARG A 66 6.14 -1.00 -15.59
C ARG A 66 5.10 -0.15 -16.34
N TYR A 67 4.27 0.59 -15.61
CA TYR A 67 3.20 1.44 -16.15
C TYR A 67 3.29 2.87 -15.57
N PRO A 68 4.34 3.64 -15.90
CA PRO A 68 4.68 4.88 -15.20
C PRO A 68 3.68 6.03 -15.38
N GLU A 69 2.85 5.99 -16.43
CA GLU A 69 1.85 7.02 -16.73
C GLU A 69 0.41 6.58 -16.37
N ASP A 70 0.24 5.32 -15.96
CA ASP A 70 -1.07 4.75 -15.63
C ASP A 70 -1.33 4.91 -14.13
N THR A 71 -2.55 5.29 -13.77
CA THR A 71 -2.99 5.32 -12.36
C THR A 71 -3.29 3.91 -11.86
N ILE A 72 -3.48 3.73 -10.55
CA ILE A 72 -3.94 2.44 -9.99
C ILE A 72 -5.25 1.98 -10.67
N TYR A 73 -6.15 2.92 -10.96
CA TYR A 73 -7.38 2.64 -11.71
C TYR A 73 -7.08 2.05 -13.11
N ASP A 74 -6.19 2.71 -13.85
CA ASP A 74 -5.82 2.29 -15.20
C ASP A 74 -5.11 0.93 -15.20
N ILE A 75 -4.19 0.72 -14.24
CA ILE A 75 -3.44 -0.53 -14.06
C ILE A 75 -4.41 -1.69 -13.76
N LEU A 76 -5.37 -1.50 -12.84
CA LEU A 76 -6.34 -2.54 -12.48
C LEU A 76 -7.23 -2.92 -13.67
N ILE A 77 -7.72 -1.95 -14.44
CA ILE A 77 -8.52 -2.22 -15.64
C ILE A 77 -7.68 -2.88 -16.73
N ARG A 78 -6.40 -2.48 -16.89
CA ARG A 78 -5.50 -3.07 -17.88
C ARG A 78 -5.18 -4.52 -17.57
N LEU A 79 -4.95 -4.86 -16.30
CA LEU A 79 -4.56 -6.22 -15.89
C LEU A 79 -5.73 -7.18 -15.79
N PHE A 80 -6.90 -6.73 -15.29
CA PHE A 80 -8.04 -7.61 -15.01
C PHE A 80 -9.24 -7.40 -15.94
N GLY A 81 -9.13 -6.47 -16.90
CA GLY A 81 -10.23 -6.10 -17.80
C GLY A 81 -11.25 -5.17 -17.16
N LYS A 82 -12.23 -4.71 -17.96
CA LYS A 82 -13.17 -3.66 -17.56
C LYS A 82 -14.10 -4.05 -16.42
N ILE A 83 -14.56 -5.30 -16.37
CA ILE A 83 -15.55 -5.75 -15.38
C ILE A 83 -14.86 -6.01 -14.03
N VAL A 84 -13.92 -6.95 -14.02
CA VAL A 84 -13.20 -7.34 -12.79
C VAL A 84 -12.32 -6.20 -12.28
N GLY A 85 -11.65 -5.47 -13.17
CA GLY A 85 -10.86 -4.30 -12.79
C GLY A 85 -11.70 -3.21 -12.11
N LYS A 86 -12.89 -2.89 -12.63
CA LYS A 86 -13.81 -1.95 -11.97
C LYS A 86 -14.28 -2.44 -10.61
N ALA A 87 -14.55 -3.73 -10.46
CA ALA A 87 -14.90 -4.31 -9.17
C ALA A 87 -13.77 -4.11 -8.14
N PHE A 88 -12.51 -4.36 -8.51
CA PHE A 88 -11.37 -4.10 -7.64
C PHE A 88 -11.22 -2.63 -7.27
N VAL A 89 -11.41 -1.72 -8.23
CA VAL A 89 -11.38 -0.27 -7.96
C VAL A 89 -12.46 0.11 -6.96
N VAL A 90 -13.69 -0.40 -7.13
CA VAL A 90 -14.79 -0.11 -6.19
C VAL A 90 -14.45 -0.64 -4.79
N ILE A 91 -13.96 -1.87 -4.67
CA ILE A 91 -13.54 -2.43 -3.37
C ILE A 91 -12.45 -1.56 -2.74
N TYR A 92 -11.46 -1.14 -3.52
CA TYR A 92 -10.38 -0.25 -3.07
C TYR A 92 -10.93 1.09 -2.58
N MET A 93 -11.80 1.73 -3.35
CA MET A 93 -12.43 3.00 -2.96
C MET A 93 -13.29 2.85 -1.70
N MET A 94 -14.06 1.78 -1.59
CA MET A 94 -14.87 1.49 -0.40
C MET A 94 -13.99 1.32 0.84
N TYR A 95 -12.87 0.60 0.72
CA TYR A 95 -11.93 0.45 1.83
C TYR A 95 -11.51 1.81 2.38
N PHE A 96 -11.01 2.72 1.54
CA PHE A 96 -10.56 4.05 1.97
C PHE A 96 -11.69 5.03 2.35
N ALA A 97 -12.93 4.78 1.90
CA ALA A 97 -14.07 5.64 2.23
C ALA A 97 -14.65 5.33 3.62
N PHE A 98 -14.56 4.08 4.06
CA PHE A 98 -15.19 3.60 5.30
C PHE A 98 -14.19 3.23 6.40
N TYR A 99 -12.90 3.16 6.09
CA TYR A 99 -11.81 2.84 7.02
C TYR A 99 -10.70 3.89 6.91
#